data_AF-A0A521FS27-F1
#
_entry.id   AF-A0A521FS27-F1
#
_cell.length_a   1.000
_cell.length_b   1.000
_cell.length_c   1.000
_cell.angle_alpha   90.00
_cell.angle_beta   90.00
_cell.angle_gamma   90.00
#
_symmetry.space_group_name_H-M   'P 1'
#
loop_
_entity.id
_entity.type
_entity.pdbx_description
1 polymer ?
#
loop_
_entity_poly.entity_id
_entity_poly.type
_entity_poly.pdbx_seq_one_letter_code
_entity_poly.pdbx_strand_id
1 'polypeptide(L)'
;MKKVFLNIFLLLFIAATFSACKKTLEEQYNNPEQSSVQSIPTFFTALLNNDRIRPAYWNVRTFLLVQPAVYSQTASYYNSNDSYKQSDSYINQYWSDFYYSAGNGSGPMALYRQMETTYKALSAADQASQRVFMEAAKIQLIDQAAQMVDLWGDIPYSETGSLETSSTIVNPNFDDQKALYTSFISDLDASATFFASATTNASFTKQDILLAGSTDKWRRYANSLRLRLLMRISNVDEATAKAAVGTMLANSAQYPLLDGGNVAAYSPATSDVLLTPLTTNNDNLNSALTEINSFYATDFLLNKVLLPANDPRIPVMYDKYGKTVNGTFVPNKTFRAMPITYTTGQTDTAYTSYSILDSATFLQNKNLPGIVFTAAETNFLKAEAFERWGGGVAQTAYETAVKQSVYFYYYLNSLGKGSTVTPTDVTTFLTAANVAYTGSSADKLTKIYTQKWASFSFLQSKQAWAEVRRTKIPALTFPSAGKLNGFETPPARLLYPTSEILNNSNYSKVRPKDTRLTKIFWDVK
;
A
#
# COMPACT_ATOMS: atom_id res chain seq x y z
N MET A 1 53.82 33.14 44.76
CA MET A 1 53.71 33.77 43.42
C MET A 1 53.39 32.77 42.30
N LYS A 2 54.10 31.63 42.14
CA LYS A 2 53.84 30.67 41.03
C LYS A 2 52.41 30.09 40.95
N LYS A 3 51.72 29.86 42.09
CA LYS A 3 50.34 29.32 42.10
C LYS A 3 49.27 30.34 41.69
N VAL A 4 49.52 31.63 41.90
CA VAL A 4 48.57 32.70 41.53
C VAL A 4 48.61 32.93 40.02
N PHE A 5 49.80 32.89 39.41
CA PHE A 5 49.94 32.97 37.95
C PHE A 5 49.33 31.77 37.23
N LEU A 6 49.45 30.56 37.79
CA LEU A 6 48.83 29.36 37.21
C LEU A 6 47.29 29.44 37.23
N ASN A 7 46.71 29.95 38.31
CA ASN A 7 45.25 30.11 38.44
C ASN A 7 44.71 31.23 37.54
N ILE A 8 45.46 32.33 37.36
CA ILE A 8 45.10 33.41 36.42
C ILE A 8 45.18 32.90 34.97
N PHE A 9 46.19 32.10 34.65
CA PHE A 9 46.33 31.50 33.31
C PHE A 9 45.21 30.49 33.02
N LEU A 10 44.81 29.68 34.01
CA LEU A 10 43.68 28.74 33.87
C LEU A 10 42.34 29.48 33.69
N LEU A 11 42.12 30.59 34.41
CA LEU A 11 40.92 31.42 34.29
C LEU A 11 40.85 32.16 32.95
N LEU A 12 41.98 32.66 32.43
CA LEU A 12 42.06 33.27 31.09
C LEU A 12 41.89 32.23 29.97
N PHE A 13 42.37 31.01 30.16
CA PHE A 13 42.18 29.91 29.20
C PHE A 13 40.72 29.43 29.17
N ILE A 14 40.05 29.38 30.31
CA ILE A 14 38.62 29.06 30.41
C ILE A 14 37.76 30.20 29.83
N ALA A 15 38.12 31.47 30.04
CA ALA A 15 37.40 32.60 29.44
C ALA A 15 37.55 32.67 27.90
N ALA A 16 38.70 32.23 27.35
CA ALA A 16 38.95 32.19 25.91
C ALA A 16 38.17 31.07 25.20
N THR A 17 37.90 29.93 25.87
CA THR A 17 37.12 28.83 25.27
C THR A 17 35.63 29.14 25.16
N PHE A 18 35.08 30.05 25.98
CA PHE A 18 33.67 30.48 25.88
C PHE A 18 33.41 31.52 24.77
N SER A 19 34.42 32.25 24.27
CA SER A 19 34.23 33.15 23.12
C SER A 19 34.21 32.44 21.77
N ALA A 20 34.85 31.26 21.65
CA ALA A 20 34.86 30.47 20.42
C ALA A 20 33.53 29.74 20.17
N CYS A 21 32.82 29.31 21.23
CA CYS A 21 31.50 28.70 21.11
C CYS A 21 30.38 29.71 20.80
N LYS A 22 30.61 31.02 21.04
CA LYS A 22 29.57 32.04 20.84
C LYS A 22 29.34 32.38 19.37
N LYS A 23 30.41 32.39 18.56
CA LYS A 23 30.32 32.67 17.11
C LYS A 23 29.62 31.55 16.32
N THR A 24 29.88 30.29 16.65
CA THR A 24 29.25 29.13 15.98
C THR A 24 27.78 28.98 16.31
N LEU A 25 27.35 29.35 17.53
CA LEU A 25 25.94 29.33 17.93
C LEU A 25 25.16 30.52 17.36
N GLU A 26 25.76 31.72 17.26
CA GLU A 26 25.13 32.89 16.64
C GLU A 26 25.01 32.77 15.10
N GLU A 27 25.98 32.13 14.43
CA GLU A 27 25.86 31.80 12.99
C GLU A 27 24.80 30.73 12.72
N GLN A 28 24.58 29.80 13.66
CA GLN A 28 23.49 28.80 13.57
C GLN A 28 22.10 29.34 13.95
N TYR A 29 22.01 30.57 14.49
CA TYR A 29 20.75 31.13 14.98
C TYR A 29 20.04 32.07 14.00
N ASN A 30 20.66 32.41 12.86
CA ASN A 30 20.13 33.44 11.95
C ASN A 30 19.48 32.93 10.66
N ASN A 31 19.18 31.63 10.55
CA ASN A 31 18.23 31.17 9.53
C ASN A 31 17.53 29.86 9.95
N PRO A 32 16.24 29.87 10.32
CA PRO A 32 15.51 28.65 10.66
C PRO A 32 15.52 27.60 9.53
N GLU A 33 15.76 28.01 8.28
CA GLU A 33 15.97 27.11 7.12
C GLU A 33 17.31 26.33 7.15
N GLN A 34 18.29 26.71 7.98
CA GLN A 34 19.60 26.05 8.06
C GLN A 34 19.69 24.96 9.15
N SER A 35 18.62 24.69 9.89
CA SER A 35 18.62 23.69 10.97
C SER A 35 18.55 22.22 10.51
N SER A 36 18.56 21.95 9.20
CA SER A 36 19.04 20.69 8.62
C SER A 36 19.50 20.98 7.19
N VAL A 37 20.72 20.57 6.80
CA VAL A 37 21.05 20.54 5.37
C VAL A 37 20.19 19.44 4.75
N GLN A 38 19.05 19.81 4.19
CA GLN A 38 18.22 18.86 3.46
C GLN A 38 19.03 18.33 2.27
N SER A 39 19.14 17.01 2.18
CA SER A 39 19.97 16.30 1.22
C SER A 39 19.18 15.15 0.61
N ILE A 40 19.63 14.63 -0.54
CA ILE A 40 19.01 13.48 -1.20
C ILE A 40 18.78 12.30 -0.23
N PRO A 41 19.73 11.92 0.63
CA PRO A 41 19.50 10.85 1.60
C PRO A 41 18.40 11.17 2.62
N THR A 42 18.25 12.42 3.08
CA THR A 42 17.19 12.79 4.03
C THR A 42 15.82 12.88 3.35
N PHE A 43 15.76 13.40 2.12
CA PHE A 43 14.55 13.42 1.32
C PHE A 43 14.04 12.01 1.01
N PHE A 44 14.95 11.09 0.69
CA PHE A 44 14.60 9.70 0.44
C PHE A 44 13.94 9.04 1.66
N THR A 45 14.54 9.17 2.86
CA THR A 45 13.93 8.64 4.09
C THR A 45 12.59 9.31 4.37
N ALA A 46 12.46 10.62 4.15
CA ALA A 46 11.19 11.33 4.31
C ALA A 46 10.12 10.81 3.35
N LEU A 47 10.48 10.51 2.09
CA LEU A 47 9.57 9.97 1.07
C LEU A 47 9.03 8.60 1.50
N LEU A 48 9.90 7.73 2.01
CA LEU A 48 9.54 6.42 2.55
C LEU A 48 8.74 6.50 3.84
N ASN A 49 8.94 7.55 4.66
CA ASN A 49 8.24 7.75 5.92
C ASN A 49 6.80 8.27 5.70
N ASN A 50 5.95 7.41 5.15
CA ASN A 50 4.63 7.77 4.66
C ASN A 50 3.51 6.98 5.35
N ASP A 51 2.64 7.68 6.07
CA ASP A 51 1.50 7.09 6.79
C ASP A 51 0.36 6.62 5.87
N ARG A 52 0.40 6.97 4.57
CA ARG A 52 -0.46 6.36 3.53
C ARG A 52 0.00 4.95 3.10
N ILE A 53 1.16 4.50 3.57
CA ILE A 53 1.65 3.11 3.44
C ILE A 53 1.42 2.32 4.73
N ARG A 54 1.72 2.93 5.89
CA ARG A 54 1.57 2.26 7.19
C ARG A 54 0.10 2.13 7.61
N PRO A 55 -0.22 1.18 8.51
CA PRO A 55 -1.51 1.13 9.19
C PRO A 55 -1.59 2.27 10.21
N ALA A 56 -1.76 3.49 9.72
CA ALA A 56 -1.99 4.68 10.51
C ALA A 56 -3.49 4.99 10.57
N TYR A 57 -3.94 5.63 11.67
CA TYR A 57 -5.36 5.91 11.88
C TYR A 57 -5.99 6.64 10.70
N TRP A 58 -5.44 7.79 10.29
CA TRP A 58 -6.02 8.58 9.19
C TRP A 58 -6.02 7.84 7.85
N ASN A 59 -5.05 6.96 7.61
CA ASN A 59 -5.06 6.17 6.39
C ASN A 59 -6.16 5.10 6.42
N VAL A 60 -6.20 4.32 7.50
CA VAL A 60 -7.12 3.19 7.63
C VAL A 60 -8.56 3.68 7.79
N ARG A 61 -8.80 4.56 8.76
CA ARG A 61 -10.13 5.04 9.17
C ARG A 61 -10.84 5.84 8.09
N THR A 62 -10.16 6.84 7.52
CA THR A 62 -10.83 7.85 6.68
C THR A 62 -10.68 7.59 5.20
N PHE A 63 -9.74 6.73 4.81
CA PHE A 63 -9.57 6.35 3.41
C PHE A 63 -9.88 4.87 3.17
N LEU A 64 -9.03 3.95 3.64
CA LEU A 64 -9.13 2.53 3.28
C LEU A 64 -10.49 1.92 3.62
N LEU A 65 -10.96 2.06 4.87
CA LEU A 65 -12.17 1.40 5.36
C LEU A 65 -13.48 1.95 4.80
N VAL A 66 -13.50 3.22 4.39
CA VAL A 66 -14.73 3.93 3.96
C VAL A 66 -14.81 4.14 2.45
N GLN A 67 -13.70 3.95 1.73
CA GLN A 67 -13.65 4.05 0.27
C GLN A 67 -13.34 2.67 -0.35
N PRO A 68 -12.07 2.30 -0.67
CA PRO A 68 -11.83 1.10 -1.45
C PRO A 68 -12.28 -0.18 -0.74
N ALA A 69 -12.21 -0.30 0.60
CA ALA A 69 -12.63 -1.51 1.29
C ALA A 69 -14.15 -1.74 1.26
N VAL A 70 -14.95 -0.66 1.23
CA VAL A 70 -16.40 -0.76 0.98
C VAL A 70 -16.64 -1.22 -0.46
N TYR A 71 -15.94 -0.59 -1.42
CA TYR A 71 -16.13 -0.84 -2.85
C TYR A 71 -15.61 -2.20 -3.32
N SER A 72 -14.69 -2.80 -2.57
CA SER A 72 -14.21 -4.17 -2.76
C SER A 72 -14.78 -5.16 -1.75
N GLN A 73 -15.68 -4.72 -0.84
CA GLN A 73 -16.22 -5.51 0.26
C GLN A 73 -15.14 -6.32 1.02
N THR A 74 -14.00 -5.69 1.31
CA THR A 74 -12.94 -6.30 2.12
C THR A 74 -12.99 -5.91 3.60
N ALA A 75 -13.84 -4.94 3.96
CA ALA A 75 -14.18 -4.58 5.34
C ALA A 75 -15.71 -4.52 5.55
N SER A 76 -16.15 -4.65 6.80
CA SER A 76 -17.55 -4.37 7.15
C SER A 76 -17.86 -2.88 7.10
N TYR A 77 -19.09 -2.54 6.73
CA TYR A 77 -19.59 -1.17 6.72
C TYR A 77 -21.09 -1.15 7.01
N TYR A 78 -21.59 -0.01 7.49
CA TYR A 78 -23.01 0.21 7.64
C TYR A 78 -23.69 0.40 6.30
N ASN A 79 -24.75 -0.35 6.06
CA ASN A 79 -25.60 -0.20 4.90
C ASN A 79 -26.56 1.01 5.06
N SER A 80 -26.00 2.20 5.19
CA SER A 80 -26.69 3.51 5.23
C SER A 80 -27.07 4.00 3.83
N ASN A 81 -27.83 5.09 3.73
CA ASN A 81 -28.18 5.66 2.42
C ASN A 81 -26.95 6.22 1.65
N ASP A 82 -25.86 6.55 2.35
CA ASP A 82 -24.67 7.21 1.82
C ASP A 82 -23.43 6.30 1.74
N SER A 83 -23.56 4.97 1.92
CA SER A 83 -22.41 4.05 1.94
C SER A 83 -21.49 4.12 0.71
N TYR A 84 -22.02 4.55 -0.44
CA TYR A 84 -21.24 4.68 -1.69
C TYR A 84 -20.88 6.12 -2.04
N LYS A 85 -21.25 7.08 -1.17
CA LYS A 85 -20.88 8.48 -1.31
C LYS A 85 -19.48 8.69 -0.75
N GLN A 86 -18.64 9.35 -1.54
CA GLN A 86 -17.30 9.72 -1.11
C GLN A 86 -17.33 10.92 -0.16
N SER A 87 -16.43 10.94 0.82
CA SER A 87 -16.19 12.11 1.67
C SER A 87 -15.14 13.01 1.01
N ASP A 88 -15.56 14.17 0.51
CA ASP A 88 -14.67 15.11 -0.18
C ASP A 88 -13.46 15.50 0.70
N SER A 89 -13.66 15.71 2.00
CA SER A 89 -12.56 16.02 2.93
C SER A 89 -11.52 14.90 3.00
N TYR A 90 -11.95 13.63 3.01
CA TYR A 90 -11.04 12.49 3.11
C TYR A 90 -10.34 12.21 1.78
N ILE A 91 -11.06 12.35 0.66
CA ILE A 91 -10.50 12.27 -0.69
C ILE A 91 -9.46 13.37 -0.88
N ASN A 92 -9.79 14.61 -0.51
CA ASN A 92 -8.89 15.75 -0.57
C ASN A 92 -7.61 15.50 0.22
N GLN A 93 -7.71 15.03 1.46
CA GLN A 93 -6.53 14.81 2.28
C GLN A 93 -5.61 13.74 1.68
N TYR A 94 -6.15 12.62 1.20
CA TYR A 94 -5.34 11.59 0.55
C TYR A 94 -4.70 12.10 -0.75
N TRP A 95 -5.46 12.86 -1.55
CA TRP A 95 -4.96 13.51 -2.76
C TRP A 95 -3.80 14.46 -2.47
N SER A 96 -4.00 15.39 -1.53
CA SER A 96 -3.01 16.35 -1.06
C SER A 96 -1.74 15.67 -0.53
N ASP A 97 -1.88 14.62 0.29
CA ASP A 97 -0.79 13.87 0.91
C ASP A 97 0.15 13.19 -0.10
N PHE A 98 -0.30 12.96 -1.34
CA PHE A 98 0.54 12.49 -2.45
C PHE A 98 1.39 13.64 -3.03
N TYR A 99 0.83 14.85 -3.09
CA TYR A 99 1.49 16.00 -3.70
C TYR A 99 2.47 16.69 -2.75
N TYR A 100 2.06 16.93 -1.51
CA TYR A 100 2.83 17.67 -0.51
C TYR A 100 2.63 17.07 0.88
N SER A 101 3.55 17.37 1.81
CA SER A 101 3.45 16.90 3.19
C SER A 101 2.31 17.64 3.90
N ALA A 102 1.24 16.94 4.26
CA ALA A 102 0.05 17.49 4.91
C ALA A 102 -0.35 16.73 6.18
N GLY A 103 0.65 16.31 6.96
CA GLY A 103 0.50 15.73 8.30
C GLY A 103 0.16 14.23 8.34
N ASN A 104 -0.40 13.65 7.26
CA ASN A 104 -0.76 12.23 7.19
C ASN A 104 -0.17 11.47 5.99
N GLY A 105 0.52 12.16 5.10
CA GLY A 105 1.39 11.59 4.07
C GLY A 105 2.66 12.40 3.91
N SER A 106 3.64 11.80 3.25
CA SER A 106 4.97 12.41 3.12
C SER A 106 5.08 13.48 2.03
N GLY A 107 4.12 13.59 1.10
CA GLY A 107 4.28 14.39 -0.11
C GLY A 107 5.35 13.81 -1.05
N PRO A 108 5.24 12.53 -1.45
CA PRO A 108 6.24 11.85 -2.28
C PRO A 108 6.55 12.59 -3.59
N MET A 109 5.57 13.27 -4.21
CA MET A 109 5.83 14.08 -5.40
C MET A 109 6.75 15.26 -5.11
N ALA A 110 6.41 16.13 -4.15
CA ALA A 110 7.24 17.27 -3.78
C ALA A 110 8.65 16.83 -3.36
N LEU A 111 8.74 15.79 -2.53
CA LEU A 111 10.04 15.25 -2.07
C LEU A 111 10.87 14.73 -3.25
N TYR A 112 10.27 14.00 -4.19
CA TYR A 112 11.01 13.52 -5.36
C TYR A 112 11.48 14.67 -6.25
N ARG A 113 10.67 15.73 -6.41
CA ARG A 113 11.06 16.94 -7.16
C ARG A 113 12.19 17.72 -6.50
N GLN A 114 12.21 17.78 -5.17
CA GLN A 114 13.36 18.30 -4.41
C GLN A 114 14.60 17.44 -4.65
N MET A 115 14.47 16.10 -4.59
CA MET A 115 15.57 15.19 -4.90
C MET A 115 16.12 15.39 -6.30
N GLU A 116 15.26 15.52 -7.32
CA GLU A 116 15.70 15.79 -8.71
C GLU A 116 16.45 17.11 -8.84
N THR A 117 15.95 18.16 -8.21
CA THR A 117 16.58 19.49 -8.22
C THR A 117 17.93 19.46 -7.53
N THR A 118 18.01 18.87 -6.35
CA THR A 118 19.28 18.68 -5.63
C THR A 118 20.24 17.82 -6.45
N TYR A 119 19.78 16.72 -7.05
CA TYR A 119 20.61 15.81 -7.84
C TYR A 119 21.23 16.50 -9.07
N LYS A 120 20.45 17.32 -9.78
CA LYS A 120 20.94 18.08 -10.95
C LYS A 120 22.02 19.09 -10.59
N ALA A 121 22.03 19.60 -9.36
CA ALA A 121 23.03 20.56 -8.88
C ALA A 121 24.35 19.89 -8.41
N LEU A 122 24.39 18.56 -8.29
CA LEU A 122 25.58 17.82 -7.85
C LEU A 122 26.63 17.67 -8.95
N SER A 123 27.89 17.45 -8.53
CA SER A 123 28.96 17.03 -9.43
C SER A 123 28.66 15.64 -10.04
N ALA A 124 29.27 15.30 -11.18
CA ALA A 124 29.07 14.00 -11.81
C ALA A 124 29.45 12.82 -10.89
N ALA A 125 30.49 13.00 -10.06
CA ALA A 125 30.92 11.99 -9.09
C ALA A 125 29.87 11.80 -7.97
N ASP A 126 29.33 12.90 -7.46
CA ASP A 126 28.30 12.86 -6.43
C ASP A 126 26.99 12.30 -6.98
N GLN A 127 26.60 12.67 -8.21
CA GLN A 127 25.47 12.08 -8.92
C GLN A 127 25.58 10.56 -9.04
N ALA A 128 26.77 10.03 -9.37
CA ALA A 128 26.97 8.59 -9.43
C ALA A 128 26.73 7.93 -8.06
N SER A 129 27.23 8.53 -6.97
CA SER A 129 27.05 8.02 -5.60
C SER A 129 25.60 8.12 -5.07
N GLN A 130 24.83 9.10 -5.55
CA GLN A 130 23.48 9.39 -5.08
C GLN A 130 22.38 8.75 -5.97
N ARG A 131 22.75 8.20 -7.14
CA ARG A 131 21.80 7.62 -8.09
C ARG A 131 20.94 6.51 -7.47
N VAL A 132 21.52 5.73 -6.55
CA VAL A 132 20.81 4.66 -5.85
C VAL A 132 19.58 5.17 -5.08
N PHE A 133 19.67 6.36 -4.47
CA PHE A 133 18.54 7.01 -3.80
C PHE A 133 17.46 7.45 -4.81
N MET A 134 17.89 8.03 -5.94
CA MET A 134 16.98 8.50 -6.99
C MET A 134 16.17 7.34 -7.59
N GLU A 135 16.81 6.21 -7.87
CA GLU A 135 16.16 5.04 -8.46
C GLU A 135 15.23 4.34 -7.46
N ALA A 136 15.65 4.21 -6.19
CA ALA A 136 14.79 3.68 -5.13
C ALA A 136 13.56 4.56 -4.88
N ALA A 137 13.75 5.88 -4.79
CA ALA A 137 12.66 6.85 -4.63
C ALA A 137 11.69 6.82 -5.81
N LYS A 138 12.20 6.68 -7.05
CA LYS A 138 11.38 6.58 -8.26
C LYS A 138 10.47 5.37 -8.25
N ILE A 139 10.99 4.19 -7.87
CA ILE A 139 10.18 2.96 -7.77
C ILE A 139 9.03 3.18 -6.79
N GLN A 140 9.31 3.75 -5.62
CA GLN A 140 8.27 3.99 -4.61
C GLN A 140 7.27 5.06 -5.05
N LEU A 141 7.74 6.10 -5.75
CA LEU A 141 6.86 7.12 -6.31
C LEU A 141 5.93 6.52 -7.37
N ILE A 142 6.46 5.66 -8.26
CA ILE A 142 5.68 4.98 -9.29
C ILE A 142 4.59 4.10 -8.67
N ASP A 143 4.88 3.35 -7.59
CA ASP A 143 3.84 2.54 -6.92
C ASP A 143 2.68 3.42 -6.42
N GLN A 144 3.01 4.54 -5.78
CA GLN A 144 1.99 5.46 -5.26
C GLN A 144 1.26 6.20 -6.39
N ALA A 145 1.96 6.62 -7.44
CA ALA A 145 1.37 7.27 -8.60
C ALA A 145 0.46 6.34 -9.41
N ALA A 146 0.84 5.08 -9.60
CA ALA A 146 -0.03 4.08 -10.22
C ALA A 146 -1.31 3.86 -9.40
N GLN A 147 -1.22 3.87 -8.06
CA GLN A 147 -2.40 3.84 -7.20
C GLN A 147 -3.26 5.11 -7.34
N MET A 148 -2.66 6.29 -7.46
CA MET A 148 -3.39 7.53 -7.74
C MET A 148 -4.16 7.43 -9.08
N VAL A 149 -3.52 6.90 -10.12
CA VAL A 149 -4.18 6.65 -11.41
C VAL A 149 -5.31 5.63 -11.28
N ASP A 150 -5.10 4.54 -10.55
CA ASP A 150 -6.14 3.51 -10.32
C ASP A 150 -7.36 4.05 -9.57
N LEU A 151 -7.19 5.13 -8.81
CA LEU A 151 -8.23 5.75 -8.01
C LEU A 151 -8.93 6.90 -8.76
N TRP A 152 -8.20 7.80 -9.42
CA TRP A 152 -8.72 9.03 -10.03
C TRP A 152 -8.59 9.11 -11.55
N GLY A 153 -7.81 8.25 -12.20
CA GLY A 153 -7.53 8.33 -13.63
C GLY A 153 -6.42 9.32 -13.95
N ASP A 154 -6.68 10.31 -14.83
CA ASP A 154 -5.67 11.32 -15.18
C ASP A 154 -5.23 12.08 -13.92
N ILE A 155 -3.95 12.35 -13.73
CA ILE A 155 -3.44 13.05 -12.53
C ILE A 155 -2.36 14.06 -12.90
N PRO A 156 -2.22 15.18 -12.15
CA PRO A 156 -1.02 15.98 -12.21
C PRO A 156 0.23 15.17 -11.87
N TYR A 157 1.22 15.11 -12.75
CA TYR A 157 2.43 14.31 -12.49
C TYR A 157 3.69 14.95 -13.08
N SER A 158 3.80 15.06 -14.41
CA SER A 158 5.00 15.56 -15.09
C SER A 158 5.34 17.01 -14.77
N GLU A 159 4.33 17.88 -14.66
CA GLU A 159 4.48 19.31 -14.37
C GLU A 159 4.36 19.66 -12.87
N THR A 160 4.08 18.66 -12.03
CA THR A 160 3.95 18.85 -10.59
C THR A 160 5.31 19.18 -9.95
N GLY A 161 5.27 20.08 -8.97
CA GLY A 161 6.43 20.50 -8.18
C GLY A 161 7.22 21.65 -8.79
N SER A 162 6.52 22.55 -9.50
CA SER A 162 7.08 23.76 -10.10
C SER A 162 7.68 24.71 -9.06
N LEU A 163 7.15 24.74 -7.84
CA LEU A 163 7.72 25.51 -6.73
C LEU A 163 9.10 24.97 -6.32
N GLU A 164 9.23 23.66 -6.22
CA GLU A 164 10.47 22.95 -5.84
C GLU A 164 11.53 22.98 -6.95
N THR A 165 11.11 23.04 -8.22
CA THR A 165 12.01 22.91 -9.37
C THR A 165 12.39 24.24 -10.02
N SER A 166 11.48 25.21 -10.06
CA SER A 166 11.69 26.50 -10.73
C SER A 166 11.29 27.71 -9.90
N SER A 167 10.84 27.52 -8.65
CA SER A 167 10.34 28.58 -7.76
C SER A 167 9.22 29.42 -8.38
N THR A 168 8.48 28.84 -9.33
CA THR A 168 7.30 29.46 -9.95
C THR A 168 6.07 28.60 -9.67
N ILE A 169 4.93 29.25 -9.39
CA ILE A 169 3.66 28.55 -9.20
C ILE A 169 3.04 28.34 -10.58
N VAL A 170 3.06 27.10 -11.06
CA VAL A 170 2.39 26.68 -12.29
C VAL A 170 1.32 25.67 -11.92
N ASN A 171 0.09 25.90 -12.36
CA ASN A 171 -0.99 24.91 -12.28
C ASN A 171 -0.63 23.74 -13.20
N PRO A 172 -0.37 22.53 -12.67
CA PRO A 172 0.07 21.41 -13.49
C PRO A 172 -1.07 20.88 -14.35
N ASN A 173 -0.75 20.45 -15.57
CA ASN A 173 -1.66 19.67 -16.40
C ASN A 173 -1.92 18.28 -15.78
N PHE A 174 -3.08 17.72 -16.10
CA PHE A 174 -3.41 16.33 -15.78
C PHE A 174 -2.84 15.44 -16.88
N ASP A 175 -1.86 14.62 -16.54
CA ASP A 175 -1.24 13.67 -17.46
C ASP A 175 -2.21 12.52 -17.76
N ASP A 176 -2.23 12.07 -19.01
CA ASP A 176 -3.08 10.97 -19.44
C ASP A 176 -2.71 9.66 -18.71
N GLN A 177 -3.72 9.03 -18.09
CA GLN A 177 -3.56 7.82 -17.31
C GLN A 177 -2.90 6.64 -18.06
N LYS A 178 -3.14 6.50 -19.38
CA LYS A 178 -2.56 5.41 -20.18
C LYS A 178 -1.09 5.72 -20.46
N ALA A 179 -0.78 6.96 -20.84
CA ALA A 179 0.59 7.40 -21.08
C ALA A 179 1.47 7.26 -19.82
N LEU A 180 0.95 7.64 -18.65
CA LEU A 180 1.61 7.45 -17.36
C LEU A 180 1.89 5.97 -17.07
N TYR A 181 0.91 5.09 -17.28
CA TYR A 181 1.12 3.65 -17.10
C TYR A 181 2.22 3.10 -18.01
N THR A 182 2.26 3.55 -19.27
CA THR A 182 3.32 3.18 -20.22
C THR A 182 4.70 3.66 -19.74
N SER A 183 4.82 4.91 -19.27
CA SER A 183 6.09 5.41 -18.75
C SER A 183 6.51 4.68 -17.47
N PHE A 184 5.58 4.43 -16.54
CA PHE A 184 5.84 3.69 -15.31
C PHE A 184 6.40 2.28 -15.58
N ILE A 185 5.81 1.54 -16.53
CA ILE A 185 6.29 0.21 -16.90
C ILE A 185 7.71 0.25 -17.48
N SER A 186 8.03 1.28 -18.26
CA SER A 186 9.36 1.49 -18.83
C SER A 186 10.38 1.90 -17.75
N ASP A 187 10.02 2.83 -16.88
CA ASP A 187 10.91 3.32 -15.82
C ASP A 187 11.23 2.23 -14.80
N LEU A 188 10.27 1.37 -14.47
CA LEU A 188 10.52 0.22 -13.60
C LEU A 188 11.48 -0.79 -14.22
N ASP A 189 11.43 -1.00 -15.54
CA ASP A 189 12.40 -1.84 -16.26
C ASP A 189 13.81 -1.25 -16.21
N ALA A 190 13.92 0.06 -16.45
CA ALA A 190 15.18 0.78 -16.37
C ALA A 190 15.77 0.78 -14.95
N SER A 191 14.94 1.00 -13.92
CA SER A 191 15.37 0.95 -12.52
C SER A 191 15.78 -0.47 -12.11
N ALA A 192 15.04 -1.51 -12.51
CA ALA A 192 15.42 -2.90 -12.27
C ALA A 192 16.77 -3.25 -12.93
N THR A 193 17.00 -2.76 -14.15
CA THR A 193 18.27 -2.91 -14.86
C THR A 193 19.40 -2.20 -14.14
N PHE A 194 19.18 -0.98 -13.64
CA PHE A 194 20.15 -0.25 -12.83
C PHE A 194 20.55 -1.04 -11.56
N PHE A 195 19.57 -1.56 -10.81
CA PHE A 195 19.84 -2.31 -9.59
C PHE A 195 20.52 -3.67 -9.81
N ALA A 196 20.61 -4.16 -11.06
CA ALA A 196 21.33 -5.39 -11.37
C ALA A 196 22.84 -5.29 -11.12
N SER A 197 23.40 -4.09 -11.20
CA SER A 197 24.84 -3.83 -11.01
C SER A 197 25.14 -2.62 -10.12
N ALA A 198 24.10 -2.02 -9.51
CA ALA A 198 24.26 -0.88 -8.62
C ALA A 198 25.14 -1.22 -7.41
N THR A 199 26.05 -0.31 -7.09
CA THR A 199 26.79 -0.30 -5.83
C THR A 199 26.10 0.63 -4.84
N THR A 200 26.15 0.28 -3.55
CA THR A 200 25.59 1.11 -2.48
C THR A 200 26.69 1.72 -1.63
N ASN A 201 26.30 2.69 -0.81
CA ASN A 201 27.16 3.28 0.21
C ASN A 201 26.48 3.17 1.59
N ALA A 202 27.25 3.39 2.66
CA ALA A 202 26.74 3.29 4.03
C ALA A 202 25.58 4.27 4.33
N SER A 203 25.53 5.41 3.64
CA SER A 203 24.40 6.35 3.77
C SER A 203 23.11 5.74 3.22
N PHE A 204 23.14 5.08 2.06
CA PHE A 204 21.96 4.44 1.48
C PHE A 204 21.41 3.34 2.40
N THR A 205 22.26 2.46 2.90
CA THR A 205 21.86 1.40 3.85
C THR A 205 21.20 1.96 5.11
N LYS A 206 21.68 3.08 5.64
CA LYS A 206 21.11 3.71 6.83
C LYS A 206 19.76 4.38 6.57
N GLN A 207 19.61 4.99 5.39
CA GLN A 207 18.47 5.84 5.05
C GLN A 207 17.31 5.08 4.40
N ASP A 208 17.59 3.90 3.84
CA ASP A 208 16.60 2.98 3.30
C ASP A 208 15.88 2.21 4.42
N ILE A 209 14.84 2.83 4.96
CA ILE A 209 13.96 2.23 5.97
C ILE A 209 13.00 1.17 5.40
N LEU A 210 13.01 0.93 4.08
CA LEU A 210 12.10 -0.03 3.43
C LEU A 210 12.82 -1.35 3.16
N LEU A 211 13.99 -1.32 2.52
CA LEU A 211 14.72 -2.52 2.06
C LEU A 211 16.16 -2.59 2.57
N ALA A 212 16.52 -1.75 3.56
CA ALA A 212 17.80 -1.76 4.27
C ALA A 212 19.03 -1.72 3.33
N GLY A 213 18.90 -1.02 2.20
CA GLY A 213 19.96 -0.84 1.21
C GLY A 213 20.17 -2.04 0.29
N SER A 214 19.28 -3.04 0.29
CA SER A 214 19.44 -4.23 -0.55
C SER A 214 19.08 -3.95 -2.02
N THR A 215 20.09 -3.91 -2.88
CA THR A 215 19.90 -3.71 -4.34
C THR A 215 19.13 -4.85 -4.98
N ASP A 216 19.36 -6.10 -4.56
CA ASP A 216 18.59 -7.26 -5.03
C ASP A 216 17.11 -7.12 -4.69
N LYS A 217 16.76 -6.68 -3.48
CA LYS A 217 15.35 -6.45 -3.11
C LYS A 217 14.73 -5.30 -3.90
N TRP A 218 15.44 -4.18 -4.11
CA TRP A 218 14.95 -3.08 -4.94
C TRP A 218 14.71 -3.53 -6.39
N ARG A 219 15.62 -4.33 -6.95
CA ARG A 219 15.47 -4.93 -8.28
C ARG A 219 14.24 -5.83 -8.36
N ARG A 220 14.06 -6.72 -7.38
CA ARG A 220 12.88 -7.60 -7.30
C ARG A 220 11.59 -6.82 -7.15
N TYR A 221 11.59 -5.78 -6.34
CA TYR A 221 10.43 -4.92 -6.15
C TYR A 221 10.05 -4.20 -7.44
N ALA A 222 11.02 -3.59 -8.15
CA ALA A 222 10.78 -2.96 -9.45
C ALA A 222 10.17 -3.94 -10.46
N ASN A 223 10.72 -5.14 -10.59
CA ASN A 223 10.20 -6.18 -11.50
C ASN A 223 8.81 -6.67 -11.09
N SER A 224 8.57 -6.92 -9.80
CA SER A 224 7.24 -7.35 -9.31
C SER A 224 6.18 -6.27 -9.48
N LEU A 225 6.52 -5.00 -9.25
CA LEU A 225 5.62 -3.88 -9.51
C LEU A 225 5.34 -3.74 -11.01
N ARG A 226 6.36 -3.88 -11.86
CA ARG A 226 6.20 -3.91 -13.32
C ARG A 226 5.24 -5.02 -13.75
N LEU A 227 5.38 -6.22 -13.17
CA LEU A 227 4.45 -7.33 -13.40
C LEU A 227 3.02 -6.97 -12.97
N ARG A 228 2.81 -6.33 -11.81
CA ARG A 228 1.47 -5.83 -11.38
C ARG A 228 0.88 -4.88 -12.42
N LEU A 229 1.64 -3.89 -12.90
CA LEU A 229 1.14 -2.90 -13.86
C LEU A 229 0.86 -3.53 -15.24
N LEU A 230 1.70 -4.46 -15.71
CA LEU A 230 1.46 -5.20 -16.95
C LEU A 230 0.18 -6.06 -16.86
N MET A 231 -0.03 -6.73 -15.73
CA MET A 231 -1.27 -7.48 -15.51
C MET A 231 -2.48 -6.56 -15.33
N ARG A 232 -2.30 -5.36 -14.77
CA ARG A 232 -3.37 -4.33 -14.68
C ARG A 232 -3.90 -3.96 -16.06
N ILE A 233 -3.03 -3.73 -17.04
CA ILE A 233 -3.42 -3.35 -18.41
C ILE A 233 -3.83 -4.52 -19.31
N SER A 234 -3.67 -5.77 -18.85
CA SER A 234 -3.82 -6.97 -19.69
C SER A 234 -5.19 -7.22 -20.33
N ASN A 235 -6.24 -6.48 -19.96
CA ASN A 235 -7.54 -6.53 -20.64
C ASN A 235 -7.69 -5.44 -21.71
N VAL A 236 -7.00 -4.30 -21.57
CA VAL A 236 -7.05 -3.17 -22.52
C VAL A 236 -5.93 -3.25 -23.55
N ASP A 237 -4.79 -3.81 -23.20
CA ASP A 237 -3.63 -4.02 -24.07
C ASP A 237 -2.97 -5.38 -23.76
N GLU A 238 -3.67 -6.45 -24.14
CA GLU A 238 -3.22 -7.82 -23.89
C GLU A 238 -1.93 -8.16 -24.66
N ALA A 239 -1.74 -7.61 -25.87
CA ALA A 239 -0.57 -7.90 -26.69
C ALA A 239 0.72 -7.43 -26.01
N THR A 240 0.76 -6.17 -25.54
CA THR A 240 1.89 -5.61 -24.80
C THR A 240 2.12 -6.38 -23.50
N ALA A 241 1.06 -6.62 -22.73
CA ALA A 241 1.15 -7.33 -21.46
C ALA A 241 1.71 -8.75 -21.63
N LYS A 242 1.15 -9.53 -22.56
CA LYS A 242 1.55 -10.92 -22.83
C LYS A 242 3.02 -10.99 -23.27
N ALA A 243 3.45 -10.11 -24.17
CA ALA A 243 4.82 -10.10 -24.65
C ALA A 243 5.82 -9.79 -23.52
N ALA A 244 5.61 -8.69 -22.80
CA ALA A 244 6.53 -8.28 -21.74
C ALA A 244 6.55 -9.26 -20.56
N VAL A 245 5.39 -9.75 -20.12
CA VAL A 245 5.31 -10.74 -19.03
C VAL A 245 5.92 -12.07 -19.46
N GLY A 246 5.68 -12.52 -20.69
CA GLY A 246 6.31 -13.72 -21.24
C GLY A 246 7.83 -13.65 -21.19
N THR A 247 8.42 -12.52 -21.62
CA THR A 247 9.87 -12.28 -21.52
C THR A 247 10.35 -12.28 -20.07
N MET A 248 9.64 -11.62 -19.15
CA MET A 248 10.03 -11.58 -17.73
C MET A 248 10.06 -12.97 -17.11
N LEU A 249 8.98 -13.74 -17.29
CA LEU A 249 8.83 -15.05 -16.64
C LEU A 249 9.72 -16.12 -17.25
N ALA A 250 10.11 -16.00 -18.53
CA ALA A 250 11.09 -16.88 -19.16
C ALA A 250 12.54 -16.59 -18.73
N ASN A 251 12.83 -15.39 -18.21
CA ASN A 251 14.20 -14.92 -17.92
C ASN A 251 14.36 -14.49 -16.45
N SER A 252 14.13 -15.40 -15.51
CA SER A 252 14.13 -15.10 -14.06
C SER A 252 15.46 -14.56 -13.51
N ALA A 253 16.60 -14.83 -14.16
CA ALA A 253 17.90 -14.25 -13.80
C ALA A 253 17.98 -12.74 -14.14
N GLN A 254 17.35 -12.32 -15.24
CA GLN A 254 17.28 -10.92 -15.64
C GLN A 254 16.16 -10.19 -14.91
N TYR A 255 15.03 -10.85 -14.68
CA TYR A 255 13.85 -10.30 -14.02
C TYR A 255 13.55 -11.07 -12.73
N PRO A 256 14.42 -11.04 -11.71
CA PRO A 256 14.12 -11.68 -10.44
C PRO A 256 12.89 -10.98 -9.84
N LEU A 257 11.99 -11.76 -9.25
CA LEU A 257 10.74 -11.29 -8.65
C LEU A 257 10.74 -11.49 -7.14
N LEU A 258 9.83 -10.79 -6.45
CA LEU A 258 9.46 -11.06 -5.06
C LEU A 258 8.50 -12.26 -5.03
N ASP A 259 8.99 -13.49 -5.21
CA ASP A 259 8.13 -14.70 -5.23
C ASP A 259 8.35 -15.62 -4.02
N GLY A 260 9.06 -15.12 -3.01
CA GLY A 260 9.39 -15.86 -1.79
C GLY A 260 10.22 -17.12 -2.09
N GLY A 261 11.00 -17.13 -3.17
CA GLY A 261 11.74 -18.31 -3.62
C GLY A 261 10.84 -19.42 -4.16
N ASN A 262 9.57 -19.13 -4.46
CA ASN A 262 8.53 -20.09 -4.81
C ASN A 262 8.29 -21.18 -3.75
N VAL A 263 8.60 -20.89 -2.48
CA VAL A 263 8.30 -21.81 -1.37
C VAL A 263 7.03 -21.40 -0.65
N ALA A 264 6.29 -22.41 -0.17
CA ALA A 264 5.04 -22.23 0.55
C ALA A 264 5.25 -21.54 1.91
N ALA A 265 6.05 -22.16 2.78
CA ALA A 265 6.46 -21.64 4.08
C ALA A 265 7.65 -20.68 3.94
N TYR A 266 7.42 -19.59 3.22
CA TYR A 266 8.41 -18.51 3.06
C TYR A 266 8.50 -17.64 4.32
N SER A 267 9.49 -16.76 4.36
CA SER A 267 9.64 -15.74 5.40
C SER A 267 9.19 -14.38 4.87
N PRO A 268 7.99 -13.88 5.23
CA PRO A 268 7.51 -12.57 4.81
C PRO A 268 8.47 -11.44 5.19
N ALA A 269 9.00 -11.46 6.41
CA ALA A 269 9.92 -10.43 6.91
C ALA A 269 11.16 -10.21 6.01
N THR A 270 11.64 -11.27 5.36
CA THR A 270 12.82 -11.18 4.48
C THR A 270 12.48 -11.13 3.00
N SER A 271 11.30 -11.57 2.59
CA SER A 271 10.93 -11.72 1.18
C SER A 271 10.01 -10.62 0.67
N ASP A 272 9.12 -10.10 1.51
CA ASP A 272 8.13 -9.09 1.13
C ASP A 272 8.70 -7.66 1.28
N VAL A 273 7.98 -6.70 0.69
CA VAL A 273 8.23 -5.27 0.86
C VAL A 273 7.26 -4.76 1.92
N LEU A 274 7.78 -4.62 3.14
CA LEU A 274 7.02 -4.28 4.33
C LEU A 274 7.63 -3.05 4.99
N LEU A 275 6.87 -1.98 5.13
CA LEU A 275 7.31 -0.78 5.84
C LEU A 275 7.00 -0.94 7.33
N THR A 276 8.01 -1.19 8.13
CA THR A 276 7.85 -1.37 9.57
C THR A 276 7.42 -0.07 10.27
N PRO A 277 6.63 -0.16 11.36
CA PRO A 277 6.36 0.99 12.21
C PRO A 277 7.65 1.53 12.83
N LEU A 278 7.84 2.86 12.82
CA LEU A 278 9.00 3.51 13.43
C LEU A 278 8.91 3.61 14.96
N THR A 279 7.69 3.51 15.52
CA THR A 279 7.44 3.53 16.95
C THR A 279 6.42 2.47 17.32
N THR A 280 6.46 2.03 18.59
CA THR A 280 5.52 1.05 19.16
C THR A 280 4.25 1.68 19.76
N ASN A 281 4.08 3.00 19.63
CA ASN A 281 2.98 3.78 20.23
C ASN A 281 1.86 4.08 19.22
N ASN A 282 1.31 3.04 18.59
CA ASN A 282 0.23 3.16 17.60
C ASN A 282 -1.10 2.59 18.13
N ASP A 283 -1.65 3.14 19.23
CA ASP A 283 -3.05 2.88 19.66
C ASP A 283 -4.12 3.34 18.64
N ASN A 284 -3.68 3.60 17.41
CA ASN A 284 -4.37 4.27 16.33
C ASN A 284 -5.13 3.26 15.45
N LEU A 285 -4.66 2.00 15.30
CA LEU A 285 -5.32 1.01 14.43
C LEU A 285 -6.59 0.44 15.07
N ASN A 286 -6.55 0.12 16.36
CA ASN A 286 -7.75 -0.28 17.11
C ASN A 286 -8.85 0.78 16.98
N SER A 287 -8.48 2.03 17.27
CA SER A 287 -9.38 3.19 17.19
C SER A 287 -9.94 3.37 15.76
N ALA A 288 -9.09 3.23 14.74
CA ALA A 288 -9.51 3.34 13.34
C ALA A 288 -10.56 2.28 12.94
N LEU A 289 -10.41 1.05 13.44
CA LEU A 289 -11.28 -0.07 13.13
C LEU A 289 -12.60 -0.01 13.93
N THR A 290 -12.54 0.40 15.20
CA THR A 290 -13.66 0.35 16.14
C THR A 290 -14.58 1.56 16.10
N GLU A 291 -14.07 2.77 15.82
CA GLU A 291 -14.90 4.00 15.81
C GLU A 291 -16.03 4.00 14.77
N ILE A 292 -15.86 3.28 13.67
CA ILE A 292 -16.90 3.11 12.62
C ILE A 292 -17.44 1.70 12.54
N ASN A 293 -17.14 0.85 13.53
CA ASN A 293 -17.59 -0.54 13.54
C ASN A 293 -17.20 -1.31 12.25
N SER A 294 -16.02 -1.01 11.70
CA SER A 294 -15.46 -1.71 10.52
C SER A 294 -14.63 -2.93 10.89
N PHE A 295 -14.61 -3.30 12.17
CA PHE A 295 -13.91 -4.46 12.71
C PHE A 295 -14.74 -5.74 12.69
N TYR A 296 -15.98 -5.74 12.19
CA TYR A 296 -16.74 -6.98 12.05
C TYR A 296 -16.26 -7.78 10.84
N ALA A 297 -16.43 -9.09 10.90
CA ALA A 297 -16.10 -9.96 9.79
C ALA A 297 -16.97 -9.64 8.57
N THR A 298 -16.32 -9.56 7.41
CA THR A 298 -16.98 -9.21 6.15
C THR A 298 -17.76 -10.39 5.58
N ASP A 299 -19.02 -10.14 5.17
CA ASP A 299 -19.97 -11.18 4.73
C ASP A 299 -19.39 -12.09 3.64
N PHE A 300 -19.08 -11.52 2.47
CA PHE A 300 -18.65 -12.30 1.33
C PHE A 300 -17.35 -13.06 1.61
N LEU A 301 -16.36 -12.38 2.22
CA LEU A 301 -15.08 -13.00 2.55
C LEU A 301 -15.27 -14.18 3.50
N LEU A 302 -15.87 -13.98 4.66
CA LEU A 302 -15.98 -15.06 5.65
C LEU A 302 -17.02 -16.11 5.25
N ASN A 303 -18.26 -15.72 4.92
CA ASN A 303 -19.36 -16.65 4.72
C ASN A 303 -19.34 -17.35 3.35
N LYS A 304 -18.76 -16.74 2.30
CA LYS A 304 -18.78 -17.30 0.94
C LYS A 304 -17.44 -17.83 0.46
N VAL A 305 -16.33 -17.30 0.98
CA VAL A 305 -14.98 -17.72 0.55
C VAL A 305 -14.34 -18.62 1.60
N LEU A 306 -14.20 -18.14 2.84
CA LEU A 306 -13.35 -18.80 3.84
C LEU A 306 -14.04 -20.00 4.52
N LEU A 307 -15.27 -19.81 5.05
CA LEU A 307 -15.97 -20.87 5.78
C LEU A 307 -16.24 -22.13 4.93
N PRO A 308 -16.71 -22.03 3.66
CA PRO A 308 -16.94 -23.22 2.84
C PRO A 308 -15.67 -24.02 2.54
N ALA A 309 -14.49 -23.39 2.64
CA ALA A 309 -13.20 -24.02 2.40
C ALA A 309 -12.52 -24.54 3.68
N ASN A 310 -13.11 -24.32 4.87
CA ASN A 310 -12.41 -24.47 6.16
C ASN A 310 -11.05 -23.76 6.13
N ASP A 311 -11.03 -22.52 5.64
CA ASP A 311 -9.79 -21.81 5.35
C ASP A 311 -8.92 -21.61 6.61
N PRO A 312 -7.64 -22.02 6.58
CA PRO A 312 -6.76 -21.95 7.75
C PRO A 312 -6.44 -20.51 8.17
N ARG A 313 -6.77 -19.49 7.35
CA ARG A 313 -6.63 -18.08 7.75
C ARG A 313 -7.69 -17.63 8.74
N ILE A 314 -8.84 -18.31 8.84
CA ILE A 314 -9.95 -17.90 9.72
C ILE A 314 -9.49 -17.60 11.16
N PRO A 315 -8.77 -18.48 11.88
CA PRO A 315 -8.39 -18.26 13.28
C PRO A 315 -7.38 -17.12 13.50
N VAL A 316 -6.69 -16.66 12.45
CA VAL A 316 -5.78 -15.50 12.53
C VAL A 316 -6.35 -14.25 11.84
N MET A 317 -7.46 -14.39 11.12
CA MET A 317 -8.15 -13.24 10.54
C MET A 317 -9.32 -12.78 11.40
N TYR A 318 -9.94 -13.67 12.17
CA TYR A 318 -11.13 -13.38 12.94
C TYR A 318 -11.11 -13.99 14.34
N ASP A 319 -11.68 -13.24 15.27
CA ASP A 319 -12.20 -13.76 16.53
C ASP A 319 -13.68 -14.11 16.39
N LYS A 320 -14.15 -15.13 17.13
CA LYS A 320 -15.58 -15.45 17.19
C LYS A 320 -16.41 -14.34 17.84
N TYR A 321 -15.77 -13.46 18.61
CA TYR A 321 -16.42 -12.48 19.48
C TYR A 321 -17.43 -13.13 20.44
N GLY A 322 -18.31 -12.36 21.07
CA GLY A 322 -19.26 -12.88 22.03
C GLY A 322 -19.93 -11.81 22.87
N LYS A 323 -20.45 -12.21 24.03
CA LYS A 323 -21.08 -11.30 24.99
C LYS A 323 -20.66 -11.63 26.42
N THR A 324 -20.62 -10.62 27.27
CA THR A 324 -20.43 -10.81 28.71
C THR A 324 -21.76 -11.15 29.37
N VAL A 325 -21.82 -12.29 30.06
CA VAL A 325 -22.97 -12.74 30.85
C VAL A 325 -22.50 -12.90 32.30
N ASN A 326 -23.12 -12.18 33.23
CA ASN A 326 -22.79 -12.23 34.66
C ASN A 326 -21.28 -12.03 34.95
N GLY A 327 -20.65 -11.08 34.25
CA GLY A 327 -19.21 -10.78 34.42
C GLY A 327 -18.26 -11.70 33.66
N THR A 328 -18.75 -12.76 33.01
CA THR A 328 -17.93 -13.70 32.23
C THR A 328 -18.16 -13.52 30.73
N PHE A 329 -17.09 -13.34 29.96
CA PHE A 329 -17.18 -13.30 28.50
C PHE A 329 -17.47 -14.69 27.94
N VAL A 330 -18.55 -14.82 27.17
CA VAL A 330 -18.96 -16.05 26.50
C VAL A 330 -18.77 -15.89 24.99
N PRO A 331 -17.80 -16.59 24.38
CA PRO A 331 -17.58 -16.50 22.95
C PRO A 331 -18.70 -17.17 22.14
N ASN A 332 -18.93 -16.70 20.91
CA ASN A 332 -19.79 -17.39 19.97
C ASN A 332 -19.26 -18.81 19.67
N LYS A 333 -20.16 -19.75 19.39
CA LYS A 333 -19.78 -21.14 19.08
C LYS A 333 -19.04 -21.26 17.76
N THR A 334 -19.50 -20.52 16.75
CA THR A 334 -19.00 -20.58 15.37
C THR A 334 -18.58 -19.20 14.89
N PHE A 335 -17.68 -19.19 13.90
CA PHE A 335 -17.40 -18.00 13.11
C PHE A 335 -18.59 -17.70 12.20
N ARG A 336 -18.96 -16.43 12.06
CA ARG A 336 -19.99 -15.96 11.12
C ARG A 336 -19.84 -14.47 10.90
N ALA A 337 -20.02 -14.03 9.66
CA ALA A 337 -20.05 -12.62 9.32
C ALA A 337 -21.48 -12.08 9.24
N MET A 338 -21.62 -10.78 9.49
CA MET A 338 -22.89 -10.09 9.40
C MET A 338 -23.34 -9.99 7.94
N PRO A 339 -24.61 -10.28 7.60
CA PRO A 339 -25.08 -10.17 6.23
C PRO A 339 -25.00 -8.74 5.71
N ILE A 340 -24.51 -8.56 4.48
CA ILE A 340 -24.36 -7.23 3.87
C ILE A 340 -25.70 -6.50 3.65
N THR A 341 -26.81 -7.25 3.63
CA THR A 341 -28.17 -6.73 3.44
C THR A 341 -28.79 -6.14 4.71
N TYR A 342 -28.15 -6.30 5.88
CA TYR A 342 -28.68 -5.75 7.13
C TYR A 342 -28.73 -4.23 7.07
N THR A 343 -29.84 -3.66 7.53
CA THR A 343 -29.98 -2.22 7.79
C THR A 343 -29.22 -1.83 9.06
N THR A 344 -28.93 -0.53 9.23
CA THR A 344 -28.23 -0.02 10.43
C THR A 344 -28.86 -0.50 11.74
N GLY A 345 -30.19 -0.44 11.87
CA GLY A 345 -30.87 -0.89 13.10
C GLY A 345 -30.76 -2.40 13.36
N GLN A 346 -30.70 -3.23 12.30
CA GLN A 346 -30.45 -4.67 12.45
C GLN A 346 -29.01 -4.95 12.86
N THR A 347 -28.05 -4.21 12.31
CA THR A 347 -26.64 -4.29 12.67
C THR A 347 -26.42 -3.96 14.15
N ASP A 348 -27.05 -2.89 14.65
CA ASP A 348 -26.88 -2.41 16.03
C ASP A 348 -27.33 -3.41 17.11
N THR A 349 -28.35 -4.20 16.80
CA THR A 349 -28.90 -5.18 17.75
C THR A 349 -28.19 -6.53 17.71
N ALA A 350 -27.35 -6.77 16.70
CA ALA A 350 -26.84 -8.10 16.41
C ALA A 350 -25.32 -8.27 16.58
N TYR A 351 -24.57 -7.23 16.93
CA TYR A 351 -23.10 -7.23 17.00
C TYR A 351 -22.49 -8.42 17.74
N THR A 352 -22.99 -8.73 18.94
CA THR A 352 -22.44 -9.80 19.78
C THR A 352 -22.57 -11.18 19.14
N SER A 353 -23.37 -11.33 18.09
CA SER A 353 -23.55 -12.58 17.37
C SER A 353 -22.45 -12.83 16.33
N TYR A 354 -21.73 -11.82 15.86
CA TYR A 354 -20.86 -11.95 14.69
C TYR A 354 -19.38 -11.86 15.05
N SER A 355 -18.58 -12.54 14.23
CA SER A 355 -17.14 -12.50 14.31
C SER A 355 -16.60 -11.10 14.07
N ILE A 356 -15.45 -10.82 14.66
CA ILE A 356 -14.69 -9.58 14.47
C ILE A 356 -13.30 -9.91 13.93
N LEU A 357 -12.59 -8.92 13.39
CA LEU A 357 -11.18 -9.02 13.07
C LEU A 357 -10.40 -9.51 14.28
N ASP A 358 -9.49 -10.46 14.06
CA ASP A 358 -8.70 -11.08 15.13
C ASP A 358 -7.94 -10.02 15.95
N SER A 359 -8.04 -10.15 17.27
CA SER A 359 -7.47 -9.20 18.21
C SER A 359 -5.94 -9.22 18.18
N ALA A 360 -5.31 -10.39 18.06
CA ALA A 360 -3.86 -10.51 18.07
C ALA A 360 -3.23 -10.02 16.76
N THR A 361 -3.89 -10.26 15.62
CA THR A 361 -3.39 -9.91 14.29
C THR A 361 -3.65 -8.46 13.93
N PHE A 362 -4.82 -7.90 14.30
CA PHE A 362 -5.23 -6.57 13.87
C PHE A 362 -5.48 -5.61 15.03
N LEU A 363 -6.45 -5.88 15.90
CA LEU A 363 -6.94 -4.85 16.84
C LEU A 363 -5.90 -4.42 17.86
N GLN A 364 -5.08 -5.35 18.35
CA GLN A 364 -4.07 -5.10 19.38
C GLN A 364 -2.63 -5.18 18.83
N ASN A 365 -2.48 -5.33 17.50
CA ASN A 365 -1.18 -5.51 16.88
C ASN A 365 -0.49 -4.18 16.58
N LYS A 366 0.34 -3.74 17.53
CA LYS A 366 1.13 -2.51 17.39
C LYS A 366 2.30 -2.64 16.40
N ASN A 367 2.63 -3.84 15.98
CA ASN A 367 3.78 -4.11 15.13
C ASN A 367 3.37 -4.37 13.66
N LEU A 368 2.09 -4.18 13.33
CA LEU A 368 1.60 -4.43 11.97
C LEU A 368 2.33 -3.51 10.95
N PRO A 369 2.99 -4.07 9.92
CA PRO A 369 3.69 -3.26 8.93
C PRO A 369 2.73 -2.69 7.89
N GLY A 370 3.19 -1.64 7.20
CA GLY A 370 2.60 -1.22 5.93
C GLY A 370 2.93 -2.23 4.84
N ILE A 371 1.91 -2.73 4.13
CA ILE A 371 2.08 -3.78 3.13
C ILE A 371 2.15 -3.15 1.74
N VAL A 372 3.33 -3.20 1.11
CA VAL A 372 3.57 -2.61 -0.20
C VAL A 372 3.41 -3.67 -1.30
N PHE A 373 4.13 -4.78 -1.18
CA PHE A 373 4.10 -5.90 -2.13
C PHE A 373 4.43 -7.22 -1.44
N THR A 374 3.69 -8.29 -1.75
CA THR A 374 3.88 -9.62 -1.14
C THR A 374 4.26 -10.69 -2.17
N ALA A 375 4.93 -11.74 -1.71
CA ALA A 375 5.24 -12.91 -2.51
C ALA A 375 4.00 -13.62 -3.03
N ALA A 376 2.95 -13.68 -2.21
CA ALA A 376 1.66 -14.23 -2.59
C ALA A 376 1.09 -13.50 -3.81
N GLU A 377 1.14 -12.16 -3.82
CA GLU A 377 0.66 -11.38 -4.96
C GLU A 377 1.44 -11.69 -6.24
N THR A 378 2.77 -11.74 -6.19
CA THR A 378 3.61 -12.10 -7.35
C THR A 378 3.22 -13.48 -7.90
N ASN A 379 3.02 -14.47 -7.04
CA ASN A 379 2.66 -15.82 -7.50
C ASN A 379 1.21 -15.90 -8.01
N PHE A 380 0.28 -15.09 -7.49
CA PHE A 380 -1.05 -14.95 -8.12
C PHE A 380 -0.98 -14.32 -9.50
N LEU A 381 -0.13 -13.30 -9.70
CA LEU A 381 0.10 -12.67 -11.00
C LEU A 381 0.70 -13.67 -12.00
N LYS A 382 1.68 -14.48 -11.56
CA LYS A 382 2.25 -15.58 -12.35
C LYS A 382 1.20 -16.63 -12.70
N ALA A 383 0.38 -17.04 -11.73
CA ALA A 383 -0.69 -18.01 -11.95
C ALA A 383 -1.70 -17.55 -12.99
N GLU A 384 -2.11 -16.27 -12.94
CA GLU A 384 -2.97 -15.68 -13.97
C GLU A 384 -2.29 -15.68 -15.34
N ALA A 385 -1.04 -15.19 -15.42
CA ALA A 385 -0.31 -15.14 -16.69
C ALA A 385 -0.15 -16.53 -17.31
N PHE A 386 0.20 -17.54 -16.52
CA PHE A 386 0.35 -18.91 -16.99
C PHE A 386 -0.97 -19.54 -17.42
N GLU A 387 -2.07 -19.28 -16.70
CA GLU A 387 -3.39 -19.80 -17.09
C GLU A 387 -3.90 -19.14 -18.38
N ARG A 388 -3.63 -17.84 -18.58
CA ARG A 388 -4.04 -17.11 -19.78
C ARG A 388 -3.17 -17.38 -20.99
N TRP A 389 -1.85 -17.46 -20.79
CA TRP A 389 -0.87 -17.33 -21.88
C TRP A 389 0.15 -18.48 -21.95
N GLY A 390 0.18 -19.39 -20.97
CA GLY A 390 1.20 -20.43 -20.87
C GLY A 390 2.56 -19.91 -20.37
N GLY A 391 3.63 -20.68 -20.58
CA GLY A 391 4.99 -20.31 -20.18
C GLY A 391 5.40 -20.75 -18.76
N GLY A 392 4.55 -21.49 -18.06
CA GLY A 392 4.82 -22.07 -16.74
C GLY A 392 3.66 -22.95 -16.28
N VAL A 393 3.73 -23.46 -15.04
CA VAL A 393 2.68 -24.31 -14.46
C VAL A 393 1.77 -23.46 -13.57
N ALA A 394 0.62 -23.06 -14.12
CA ALA A 394 -0.33 -22.16 -13.45
C ALA A 394 -0.84 -22.70 -12.10
N GLN A 395 -1.11 -24.02 -12.03
CA GLN A 395 -1.51 -24.68 -10.80
C GLN A 395 -0.48 -24.53 -9.68
N THR A 396 0.80 -24.79 -9.98
CA THR A 396 1.89 -24.67 -9.01
C THR A 396 2.01 -23.23 -8.49
N ALA A 397 1.97 -22.24 -9.39
CA ALA A 397 2.02 -20.84 -9.00
C ALA A 397 0.82 -20.45 -8.12
N TYR A 398 -0.38 -20.90 -8.48
CA TYR A 398 -1.60 -20.66 -7.71
C TYR A 398 -1.53 -21.28 -6.31
N GLU A 399 -1.21 -22.57 -6.21
CA GLU A 399 -1.13 -23.27 -4.92
C GLU A 399 -0.04 -22.67 -4.03
N THR A 400 1.10 -22.27 -4.60
CA THR A 400 2.14 -21.54 -3.87
C THR A 400 1.61 -20.20 -3.36
N ALA A 401 0.93 -19.41 -4.19
CA ALA A 401 0.37 -18.12 -3.80
C ALA A 401 -0.66 -18.26 -2.66
N VAL A 402 -1.55 -19.26 -2.75
CA VAL A 402 -2.54 -19.56 -1.72
C VAL A 402 -1.86 -19.92 -0.40
N LYS A 403 -0.87 -20.81 -0.42
CA LYS A 403 -0.08 -21.17 0.79
C LYS A 403 0.65 -19.95 1.35
N GLN A 404 1.32 -19.16 0.50
CA GLN A 404 2.01 -17.93 0.92
C GLN A 404 1.04 -16.93 1.55
N SER A 405 -0.19 -16.80 1.03
CA SER A 405 -1.20 -15.97 1.68
C SER A 405 -1.55 -16.50 3.08
N VAL A 406 -1.63 -17.81 3.30
CA VAL A 406 -1.84 -18.38 4.63
C VAL A 406 -0.68 -17.99 5.56
N TYR A 407 0.56 -18.32 5.18
CA TYR A 407 1.74 -18.01 5.99
C TYR A 407 1.93 -16.52 6.27
N PHE A 408 1.50 -15.66 5.34
CA PHE A 408 1.52 -14.21 5.52
C PHE A 408 0.64 -13.76 6.69
N TYR A 409 -0.61 -14.22 6.78
CA TYR A 409 -1.49 -13.85 7.90
C TYR A 409 -1.01 -14.41 9.24
N TYR A 410 -0.43 -15.61 9.25
CA TYR A 410 0.21 -16.17 10.44
C TYR A 410 1.46 -15.38 10.85
N TYR A 411 2.23 -14.86 9.91
CA TYR A 411 3.30 -13.92 10.20
C TYR A 411 2.77 -12.63 10.82
N LEU A 412 1.73 -12.01 10.25
CA LEU A 412 1.11 -10.81 10.84
C LEU A 412 0.63 -11.07 12.28
N ASN A 413 -0.02 -12.21 12.52
CA ASN A 413 -0.43 -12.64 13.87
C ASN A 413 0.76 -12.75 14.83
N SER A 414 1.88 -13.33 14.38
CA SER A 414 3.10 -13.52 15.19
C SER A 414 3.78 -12.21 15.61
N LEU A 415 3.48 -11.10 14.94
CA LEU A 415 3.96 -9.77 15.33
C LEU A 415 3.18 -9.19 16.53
N GLY A 416 1.98 -9.72 16.79
CA GLY A 416 1.10 -9.28 17.87
C GLY A 416 1.50 -9.81 19.25
N LYS A 417 0.76 -9.37 20.29
CA LYS A 417 0.92 -9.85 21.67
C LYS A 417 0.01 -11.06 21.92
N GLY A 418 0.36 -12.21 21.34
CA GLY A 418 -0.39 -13.46 21.49
C GLY A 418 0.54 -14.68 21.41
N SER A 419 0.01 -15.86 21.70
CA SER A 419 0.74 -17.10 21.43
C SER A 419 0.92 -17.27 19.94
N THR A 420 2.15 -17.49 19.48
CA THR A 420 2.42 -17.82 18.08
C THR A 420 1.66 -19.08 17.71
N VAL A 421 0.76 -18.95 16.74
CA VAL A 421 0.05 -20.08 16.13
C VAL A 421 0.74 -20.46 14.82
N THR A 422 0.56 -21.71 14.41
CA THR A 422 1.04 -22.21 13.11
C THR A 422 -0.16 -22.69 12.29
N PRO A 423 -0.10 -22.59 10.95
CA PRO A 423 -1.19 -23.05 10.12
C PRO A 423 -1.30 -24.58 10.16
N THR A 424 -2.50 -25.07 10.45
CA THR A 424 -2.86 -26.48 10.27
C THR A 424 -3.63 -26.66 8.97
N ASP A 425 -3.76 -27.90 8.49
CA ASP A 425 -4.71 -28.26 7.42
C ASP A 425 -4.53 -27.58 6.04
N VAL A 426 -3.38 -26.94 5.79
CA VAL A 426 -3.11 -26.24 4.51
C VAL A 426 -3.24 -27.16 3.30
N THR A 427 -2.87 -28.43 3.43
CA THR A 427 -3.02 -29.43 2.36
C THR A 427 -4.49 -29.75 2.08
N THR A 428 -5.30 -29.92 3.13
CA THR A 428 -6.75 -30.18 3.03
C THR A 428 -7.48 -28.97 2.47
N PHE A 429 -7.08 -27.76 2.88
CA PHE A 429 -7.63 -26.51 2.36
C PHE A 429 -7.51 -26.40 0.83
N LEU A 430 -6.39 -26.84 0.26
CA LEU A 430 -6.19 -26.80 -1.20
C LEU A 430 -7.07 -27.77 -1.99
N THR A 431 -7.69 -28.75 -1.33
CA THR A 431 -8.61 -29.69 -1.98
C THR A 431 -10.07 -29.27 -1.86
N ALA A 432 -10.39 -28.21 -1.10
CA ALA A 432 -11.74 -27.67 -1.01
C ALA A 432 -12.26 -27.25 -2.39
N ALA A 433 -13.53 -27.53 -2.71
CA ALA A 433 -14.06 -27.38 -4.08
C ALA A 433 -13.94 -25.95 -4.65
N ASN A 434 -14.08 -24.93 -3.80
CA ASN A 434 -13.96 -23.51 -4.15
C ASN A 434 -12.50 -23.01 -4.16
N VAL A 435 -11.52 -23.85 -3.83
CA VAL A 435 -10.08 -23.53 -3.78
C VAL A 435 -9.28 -24.40 -4.75
N ALA A 436 -9.60 -25.68 -4.88
CA ALA A 436 -8.88 -26.63 -5.71
C ALA A 436 -8.75 -26.16 -7.15
N TYR A 437 -7.56 -26.27 -7.73
CA TYR A 437 -7.26 -25.78 -9.08
C TYR A 437 -7.84 -26.68 -10.19
N THR A 438 -9.16 -26.68 -10.30
CA THR A 438 -9.96 -27.58 -11.14
C THR A 438 -11.01 -26.80 -11.94
N GLY A 439 -11.58 -27.44 -12.96
CA GLY A 439 -12.62 -26.84 -13.81
C GLY A 439 -12.07 -26.25 -15.10
N SER A 440 -12.91 -25.45 -15.77
CA SER A 440 -12.54 -24.71 -16.98
C SER A 440 -11.48 -23.65 -16.70
N SER A 441 -10.92 -23.05 -17.75
CA SER A 441 -10.00 -21.92 -17.58
C SER A 441 -10.66 -20.74 -16.87
N ALA A 442 -11.93 -20.47 -17.16
CA ALA A 442 -12.70 -19.44 -16.47
C ALA A 442 -12.88 -19.74 -14.97
N ASP A 443 -13.10 -21.00 -14.60
CA ASP A 443 -13.21 -21.42 -13.19
C ASP A 443 -11.88 -21.24 -12.45
N LYS A 444 -10.76 -21.62 -13.09
CA LYS A 444 -9.42 -21.48 -12.53
C LYS A 444 -9.03 -20.01 -12.34
N LEU A 445 -9.31 -19.16 -13.32
CA LEU A 445 -9.11 -17.71 -13.20
C LEU A 445 -9.98 -17.12 -12.09
N THR A 446 -11.23 -17.57 -11.97
CA THR A 446 -12.12 -17.15 -10.87
C THR A 446 -11.53 -17.49 -9.51
N LYS A 447 -10.94 -18.68 -9.36
CA LYS A 447 -10.25 -19.10 -8.12
C LYS A 447 -9.00 -18.26 -7.86
N ILE A 448 -8.16 -18.02 -8.87
CA ILE A 448 -6.98 -17.15 -8.77
C ILE A 448 -7.38 -15.76 -8.26
N TYR A 449 -8.36 -15.11 -8.92
CA TYR A 449 -8.78 -13.75 -8.56
C TYR A 449 -9.45 -13.68 -7.20
N THR A 450 -10.28 -14.67 -6.85
CA THR A 450 -10.95 -14.71 -5.53
C THR A 450 -9.94 -14.89 -4.40
N GLN A 451 -8.96 -15.79 -4.57
CA GLN A 451 -7.92 -16.01 -3.55
C GLN A 451 -6.95 -14.84 -3.44
N LYS A 452 -6.63 -14.17 -4.56
CA LYS A 452 -5.84 -12.92 -4.56
C LYS A 452 -6.57 -11.79 -3.84
N TRP A 453 -7.86 -11.61 -4.11
CA TRP A 453 -8.72 -10.65 -3.42
C TRP A 453 -8.79 -10.93 -1.91
N ALA A 454 -8.97 -12.19 -1.51
CA ALA A 454 -8.95 -12.59 -0.10
C ALA A 454 -7.58 -12.34 0.56
N SER A 455 -6.48 -12.52 -0.20
CA SER A 455 -5.12 -12.23 0.27
C SER A 455 -4.92 -10.76 0.62
N PHE A 456 -5.48 -9.83 -0.19
CA PHE A 456 -5.38 -8.39 0.08
C PHE A 456 -6.14 -7.94 1.34
N SER A 457 -7.34 -8.50 1.57
CA SER A 457 -8.23 -8.10 2.66
C SER A 457 -8.39 -6.56 2.74
N PHE A 458 -8.69 -5.99 3.92
CA PHE A 458 -8.85 -4.55 4.10
C PHE A 458 -7.50 -3.80 4.04
N LEU A 459 -6.40 -4.47 4.39
CA LEU A 459 -5.06 -3.87 4.47
C LEU A 459 -4.54 -3.37 3.11
N GLN A 460 -4.89 -4.07 2.02
CA GLN A 460 -4.54 -3.69 0.66
C GLN A 460 -5.80 -3.43 -0.20
N SER A 461 -6.85 -2.89 0.42
CA SER A 461 -8.15 -2.64 -0.22
C SER A 461 -8.08 -1.83 -1.51
N LYS A 462 -7.11 -0.90 -1.67
CA LYS A 462 -6.85 -0.20 -2.94
C LYS A 462 -6.58 -1.18 -4.09
N GLN A 463 -5.72 -2.17 -3.85
CA GLN A 463 -5.40 -3.21 -4.84
C GLN A 463 -6.58 -4.16 -5.05
N ALA A 464 -7.31 -4.51 -3.98
CA ALA A 464 -8.52 -5.31 -4.08
C ALA A 464 -9.60 -4.64 -4.95
N TRP A 465 -9.85 -3.35 -4.77
CA TRP A 465 -10.81 -2.59 -5.56
C TRP A 465 -10.38 -2.43 -7.02
N ALA A 466 -9.08 -2.22 -7.28
CA ALA A 466 -8.54 -2.21 -8.63
C ALA A 466 -8.70 -3.60 -9.32
N GLU A 467 -8.43 -4.70 -8.62
CA GLU A 467 -8.60 -6.06 -9.18
C GLU A 467 -10.06 -6.45 -9.40
N VAL A 468 -10.97 -6.10 -8.48
CA VAL A 468 -12.41 -6.34 -8.66
C VAL A 468 -12.93 -5.58 -9.86
N ARG A 469 -12.52 -4.31 -10.05
CA ARG A 469 -12.87 -3.55 -11.26
C ARG A 469 -12.28 -4.20 -12.52
N ARG A 470 -11.01 -4.61 -12.50
CA ARG A 470 -10.32 -5.19 -13.66
C ARG A 470 -10.91 -6.53 -14.08
N THR A 471 -11.21 -7.39 -13.12
CA THR A 471 -11.56 -8.80 -13.36
C THR A 471 -13.05 -9.09 -13.24
N LYS A 472 -13.81 -8.23 -12.55
CA LYS A 472 -15.19 -8.44 -12.07
C LYS A 472 -15.32 -9.60 -11.08
N ILE A 473 -14.21 -10.06 -10.49
CA ILE A 473 -14.13 -11.17 -9.55
C ILE A 473 -13.49 -10.71 -8.22
N PRO A 474 -14.03 -11.10 -7.06
CA PRO A 474 -15.31 -11.82 -6.90
C PRO A 474 -16.51 -11.03 -7.42
N ALA A 475 -17.56 -11.76 -7.79
CA ALA A 475 -18.85 -11.18 -8.19
C ALA A 475 -19.59 -10.67 -6.94
N LEU A 476 -19.23 -9.45 -6.52
CA LEU A 476 -19.77 -8.81 -5.32
C LEU A 476 -21.19 -8.29 -5.56
N THR A 477 -22.06 -8.46 -4.57
CA THR A 477 -23.43 -7.93 -4.58
C THR A 477 -23.52 -6.71 -3.69
N PHE A 478 -23.99 -5.58 -4.22
CA PHE A 478 -24.11 -4.31 -3.49
C PHE A 478 -25.58 -3.97 -3.24
N PRO A 479 -26.01 -3.78 -1.97
CA PRO A 479 -27.35 -3.30 -1.67
C PRO A 479 -27.60 -1.91 -2.26
N SER A 480 -28.58 -1.80 -3.18
CA SER A 480 -28.95 -0.54 -3.84
C SER A 480 -30.21 0.12 -3.25
N ALA A 481 -31.05 -0.66 -2.57
CA ALA A 481 -32.28 -0.15 -1.99
C ALA A 481 -32.00 0.86 -0.86
N GLY A 482 -32.71 1.99 -0.86
CA GLY A 482 -32.59 3.02 0.17
C GLY A 482 -31.33 3.88 0.08
N LYS A 483 -30.55 3.76 -1.00
CA LYS A 483 -29.38 4.63 -1.26
C LYS A 483 -29.81 6.01 -1.77
N LEU A 484 -28.94 7.00 -1.58
CA LEU A 484 -29.10 8.33 -2.15
C LEU A 484 -29.15 8.25 -3.68
N ASN A 485 -29.96 9.10 -4.31
CA ASN A 485 -30.08 9.17 -5.77
C ASN A 485 -28.72 9.45 -6.42
N GLY A 486 -28.32 8.60 -7.36
CA GLY A 486 -27.02 8.65 -8.03
C GLY A 486 -25.87 8.05 -7.22
N PHE A 487 -26.17 7.38 -6.09
CA PHE A 487 -25.25 6.66 -5.20
C PHE A 487 -25.70 5.24 -4.88
N GLU A 488 -26.45 4.60 -5.78
CA GLU A 488 -27.00 3.25 -5.62
C GLU A 488 -25.94 2.16 -5.70
N THR A 489 -24.80 2.46 -6.35
CA THR A 489 -23.66 1.54 -6.50
C THR A 489 -22.33 2.21 -6.13
N PRO A 490 -21.30 1.40 -5.81
CA PRO A 490 -19.93 1.88 -5.76
C PRO A 490 -19.54 2.61 -7.06
N PRO A 491 -18.66 3.61 -6.98
CA PRO A 491 -18.19 4.29 -8.17
C PRO A 491 -17.16 3.44 -8.93
N ALA A 492 -16.89 3.80 -10.19
CA ALA A 492 -15.81 3.23 -11.01
C ALA A 492 -14.46 3.91 -10.76
N ARG A 493 -14.48 5.14 -10.23
CA ARG A 493 -13.33 5.97 -9.83
C ARG A 493 -13.73 6.93 -8.71
N LEU A 494 -12.76 7.50 -8.02
CA LEU A 494 -12.98 8.65 -7.16
C LEU A 494 -13.09 9.92 -8.01
N LEU A 495 -13.88 10.90 -7.54
CA LEU A 495 -13.87 12.23 -8.16
C LEU A 495 -12.68 13.03 -7.64
N TYR A 496 -12.20 13.96 -8.45
CA TYR A 496 -11.20 14.91 -7.98
C TYR A 496 -11.76 15.73 -6.80
N PRO A 497 -10.94 16.05 -5.80
CA PRO A 497 -11.42 16.80 -4.64
C PRO A 497 -11.79 18.23 -5.01
N THR A 498 -12.72 18.83 -4.25
CA THR A 498 -13.17 20.22 -4.48
C THR A 498 -12.02 21.22 -4.54
N SER A 499 -10.96 21.02 -3.74
CA SER A 499 -9.77 21.89 -3.74
C SER A 499 -9.06 21.91 -5.11
N GLU A 500 -8.90 20.75 -5.75
CA GLU A 500 -8.26 20.63 -7.06
C GLU A 500 -9.12 21.28 -8.13
N ILE A 501 -10.45 21.08 -8.05
CA ILE A 501 -11.43 21.68 -8.97
C ILE A 501 -11.38 23.21 -8.92
N LEU A 502 -11.21 23.79 -7.72
CA LEU A 502 -11.21 25.23 -7.52
C LEU A 502 -9.85 25.88 -7.82
N ASN A 503 -8.74 25.20 -7.50
CA ASN A 503 -7.42 25.81 -7.52
C ASN A 503 -6.63 25.52 -8.81
N ASN A 504 -6.88 24.38 -9.48
CA ASN A 504 -6.18 24.03 -10.71
C ASN A 504 -6.99 24.43 -11.95
N SER A 505 -6.57 25.51 -12.62
CA SER A 505 -7.21 26.01 -13.84
C SER A 505 -7.26 24.98 -14.99
N ASN A 506 -6.36 23.99 -15.00
CA ASN A 506 -6.35 22.92 -15.99
C ASN A 506 -7.40 21.83 -15.73
N TYR A 507 -8.09 21.83 -14.59
CA TYR A 507 -9.21 20.91 -14.32
C TYR A 507 -10.28 20.93 -15.42
N SER A 508 -10.49 22.10 -16.03
CA SER A 508 -11.42 22.28 -17.16
C SER A 508 -11.22 21.27 -18.31
N LYS A 509 -9.98 20.79 -18.51
CA LYS A 509 -9.62 19.80 -19.56
C LYS A 509 -10.05 18.38 -19.21
N VAL A 510 -10.15 18.03 -17.93
CA VAL A 510 -10.52 16.68 -17.46
C VAL A 510 -11.94 16.59 -16.88
N ARG A 511 -12.61 17.73 -16.66
CA ARG A 511 -13.99 17.80 -16.16
C ARG A 511 -14.98 16.83 -16.84
N PRO A 512 -14.98 16.63 -18.17
CA PRO A 512 -15.90 15.67 -18.79
C PRO A 512 -15.67 14.21 -18.37
N LYS A 513 -14.45 13.86 -17.92
CA LYS A 513 -14.09 12.53 -17.43
C LYS A 513 -14.38 12.35 -15.94
N ASP A 514 -14.56 13.44 -15.19
CA ASP A 514 -14.71 13.43 -13.73
C ASP A 514 -16.15 13.10 -13.29
N THR A 515 -16.57 11.87 -13.55
CA THR A 515 -17.87 11.35 -13.14
C THR A 515 -17.69 10.03 -12.38
N ARG A 516 -18.63 9.69 -11.50
CA ARG A 516 -18.55 8.49 -10.67
C ARG A 516 -18.50 7.20 -11.49
N LEU A 517 -19.05 7.22 -12.71
CA LEU A 517 -19.19 6.05 -13.56
C LEU A 517 -18.17 6.01 -14.70
N THR A 518 -17.38 7.06 -14.90
CA THR A 518 -16.29 7.02 -15.88
C THR A 518 -15.28 5.98 -15.43
N LYS A 519 -15.01 4.99 -16.29
CA LYS A 519 -14.05 3.93 -16.01
C LYS A 519 -12.61 4.44 -16.14
N ILE A 520 -11.71 3.90 -15.33
CA ILE A 520 -10.25 4.03 -15.52
C ILE A 520 -9.87 3.30 -16.82
N PHE A 521 -8.86 3.76 -17.56
CA PHE A 521 -8.57 3.25 -18.92
C PHE A 521 -8.41 1.73 -19.01
N TRP A 522 -7.91 1.07 -17.97
CA TRP A 522 -7.72 -0.38 -17.94
C TRP A 522 -8.99 -1.17 -17.56
N ASP A 523 -10.03 -0.51 -17.05
CA ASP A 523 -11.31 -1.12 -16.70
C ASP A 523 -12.21 -1.20 -17.94
N VAL A 524 -12.00 -2.26 -18.73
CA VAL A 524 -12.71 -2.48 -20.01
C VAL A 524 -13.66 -3.68 -20.00
N LYS A 525 -13.68 -4.45 -18.91
CA LYS A 525 -14.60 -5.59 -18.75
C LYS A 525 -16.02 -5.17 -18.38
#